data_AF-T1AV88-F1
#
_entry.id   AF-T1AV88-F1
#
_cell.length_a   1.000
_cell.length_b   1.000
_cell.length_c   1.000
_cell.angle_alpha   90.00
_cell.angle_beta   90.00
_cell.angle_gamma   90.00
#
_symmetry.space_group_name_H-M   'P 1'
#
loop_
_entity.id
_entity.type
_entity.pdbx_description
1 polymer ?
#
loop_
_entity_poly.entity_id
_entity_poly.type
_entity_poly.pdbx_seq_one_letter_code
_entity_poly.pdbx_strand_id
1 'polypeptide(L)'
;GTDGRTVLLTLQTGVSGLSANAISAIQSVESSFSTYQSAHSDVTKVAFGGAAPTTSDLAAQTALATERMVIAVAIGLIIVLFVVLRSWIIPIMAVATIGLSIIWSWAITYLVLGRIFGIALFFFVPTVLFILILGLGIDYNIFLLTRVREERLRGRSST
;
A
#
# COMPACT_ATOMS: atom_id res chain seq x y z
N GLY A 1 -8.17 20.18 -31.20
CA GLY A 1 -9.65 20.18 -31.17
C GLY A 1 -10.17 21.00 -32.31
N THR A 2 -11.41 20.76 -32.74
CA THR A 2 -12.10 21.55 -33.78
C THR A 2 -12.38 23.00 -33.36
N ASP A 3 -12.15 23.31 -32.09
CA ASP A 3 -12.33 24.58 -31.39
C ASP A 3 -11.11 25.52 -31.45
N GLY A 4 -9.97 25.06 -31.99
CA GLY A 4 -8.74 25.87 -32.11
C GLY A 4 -8.07 26.26 -30.77
N ARG A 5 -8.65 25.85 -29.64
CA ARG A 5 -8.18 26.15 -28.27
C ARG A 5 -7.48 24.97 -27.60
N THR A 6 -7.53 23.78 -28.23
CA THR A 6 -6.99 22.55 -27.66
C THR A 6 -5.97 21.92 -28.59
N VAL A 7 -4.78 21.64 -28.06
CA VAL A 7 -3.72 20.87 -28.75
C VAL A 7 -3.61 19.50 -28.08
N LEU A 8 -3.56 18.43 -28.88
CA LEU A 8 -3.27 17.08 -28.40
C LEU A 8 -1.81 16.75 -28.74
N LEU A 9 -1.03 16.39 -27.73
CA LEU A 9 0.34 15.91 -27.88
C LEU A 9 0.35 14.42 -27.56
N THR A 10 0.89 13.60 -28.47
CA THR A 10 1.02 12.15 -28.27
C THR A 10 2.46 11.82 -27.92
N LEU A 11 2.65 11.26 -26.73
CA LEU A 11 3.95 10.80 -26.25
C LEU A 11 3.98 9.27 -26.34
N GLN A 12 4.93 8.72 -27.07
CA GLN A 12 5.12 7.27 -27.17
C GLN A 12 6.36 6.88 -26.37
N THR A 13 6.15 6.15 -25.28
CA THR A 13 7.25 5.54 -24.52
C THR A 13 7.63 4.22 -25.19
N GLY A 14 8.92 3.97 -25.40
CA GLY A 14 9.44 2.69 -25.90
C GLY A 14 9.30 1.51 -24.91
N VAL A 15 8.60 1.73 -23.80
CA VAL A 15 8.38 0.80 -22.69
C VAL A 15 6.89 0.67 -22.41
N SER A 16 6.47 -0.48 -21.87
CA SER A 16 5.08 -0.72 -21.47
C SER A 16 4.60 0.34 -20.48
N GLY A 17 3.41 0.90 -20.70
CA GLY A 17 2.80 1.91 -19.81
C GLY A 17 2.48 1.41 -18.40
N LEU A 18 2.64 0.11 -18.15
CA LEU A 18 2.50 -0.52 -16.83
C LEU A 18 3.84 -0.62 -16.08
N SER A 19 4.96 -0.33 -16.74
CA SER A 19 6.29 -0.44 -16.15
C SER A 19 6.60 0.73 -15.22
N ALA A 20 7.38 0.48 -14.17
CA ALA A 20 7.83 1.52 -13.24
C ALA A 20 8.56 2.68 -13.94
N ASN A 21 9.30 2.37 -15.01
CA ASN A 21 10.02 3.38 -15.81
C ASN A 21 9.08 4.26 -16.63
N ALA A 22 8.00 3.71 -17.19
CA ALA A 22 7.00 4.50 -17.89
C ALA A 22 6.23 5.42 -16.92
N ILE A 23 5.93 4.91 -15.72
CA ILE A 23 5.22 5.66 -14.68
C ILE A 23 6.11 6.80 -14.13
N SER A 24 7.39 6.55 -13.87
CA SER A 24 8.30 7.61 -13.39
C SER A 24 8.58 8.67 -14.48
N ALA A 25 8.66 8.25 -15.74
CA ALA A 25 8.79 9.16 -16.87
C ALA A 25 7.55 10.04 -17.04
N ILE A 26 6.33 9.50 -16.87
CA ILE A 26 5.12 10.33 -17.00
C ILE A 26 4.99 11.31 -15.83
N GLN A 27 5.33 10.89 -14.60
CA GLN A 27 5.32 11.78 -13.43
C GLN A 27 6.26 12.98 -13.58
N SER A 28 7.42 12.81 -14.23
CA SER A 28 8.34 13.92 -14.49
C SER A 28 7.84 14.87 -15.58
N VAL A 29 7.12 14.34 -16.58
CA VAL A 29 6.43 15.16 -17.59
C VAL A 29 5.29 15.95 -16.95
N GLU A 30 4.48 15.29 -16.12
CA GLU A 30 3.36 15.92 -15.39
C GLU A 30 3.84 17.08 -14.51
N SER A 31 4.94 16.89 -13.76
CA SER A 31 5.52 17.95 -12.91
C SER A 31 6.15 19.10 -13.70
N SER A 32 6.73 18.83 -14.87
CA SER A 32 7.24 19.87 -15.76
C SER A 32 6.12 20.72 -16.34
N PHE A 33 5.02 20.09 -16.76
CA PHE A 33 3.85 20.80 -17.29
C PHE A 33 3.08 21.56 -16.20
N SER A 34 2.99 21.05 -14.98
CA SER A 34 2.36 21.79 -13.87
C SER A 34 3.16 23.05 -13.49
N THR A 35 4.49 22.97 -13.54
CA THR A 35 5.38 24.12 -13.36
C THR A 35 5.22 25.13 -14.50
N TYR A 36 5.18 24.66 -15.76
CA TYR A 36 4.97 25.53 -16.92
C TYR A 36 3.61 26.24 -16.87
N GLN A 37 2.55 25.52 -16.49
CA GLN A 37 1.21 26.07 -16.30
C GLN A 37 1.19 27.16 -15.23
N SER A 38 1.91 26.95 -14.12
CA SER A 38 2.01 27.94 -13.04
C SER A 38 2.72 29.23 -13.49
N ALA A 39 3.60 29.13 -14.48
CA ALA A 39 4.33 30.27 -15.05
C ALA A 39 3.61 30.97 -16.22
N HIS A 40 2.62 30.31 -16.85
CA HIS A 40 1.89 30.84 -18.02
C HIS A 40 0.38 30.75 -17.77
N SER A 41 -0.22 31.87 -17.38
CA SER A 41 -1.67 32.01 -17.15
C SER A 41 -2.55 31.68 -18.36
N ASP A 42 -1.94 31.67 -19.54
CA ASP A 42 -2.61 31.43 -20.82
C ASP A 42 -3.02 29.94 -20.98
N VAL A 43 -2.40 29.05 -20.20
CA VAL A 43 -2.69 27.61 -20.18
C VAL A 43 -3.71 27.29 -19.09
N THR A 44 -4.99 27.27 -19.45
CA THR A 44 -6.09 27.05 -18.49
C THR A 44 -6.12 25.63 -17.91
N LYS A 45 -5.81 24.60 -18.70
CA LYS A 45 -5.90 23.20 -18.26
C LYS A 45 -4.93 22.31 -19.02
N VAL A 46 -4.22 21.46 -18.28
CA VAL A 46 -3.44 20.34 -18.82
C VAL A 46 -4.09 19.05 -18.32
N ALA A 47 -4.25 18.08 -19.21
CA ALA A 47 -4.81 16.77 -18.87
C ALA A 47 -3.94 15.67 -19.50
N PHE A 48 -3.72 14.62 -18.73
CA PHE A 48 -2.95 13.45 -19.14
C PHE A 48 -3.90 12.28 -19.35
N GLY A 49 -3.66 11.51 -20.41
CA GLY A 49 -4.49 10.36 -20.77
C GLY A 49 -3.65 9.27 -21.42
N GLY A 50 -4.18 8.06 -21.41
CA GLY A 50 -3.49 6.85 -21.89
C GLY A 50 -3.05 5.94 -20.75
N ALA A 51 -2.37 4.85 -21.11
CA ALA A 51 -2.09 3.76 -20.16
C ALA A 51 -1.20 4.21 -18.99
N ALA A 52 -0.11 4.94 -19.24
CA ALA A 52 0.85 5.31 -18.20
C ALA A 52 0.33 6.33 -17.17
N PRO A 53 -0.33 7.45 -17.57
CA PRO A 53 -0.98 8.34 -16.59
C PRO A 53 -2.07 7.62 -15.77
N THR A 54 -2.90 6.80 -16.43
CA THR A 54 -3.98 6.06 -15.75
C THR A 54 -3.44 5.09 -14.71
N THR A 55 -2.34 4.40 -15.01
CA THR A 55 -1.71 3.45 -14.07
C THR A 55 -0.99 4.18 -12.94
N SER A 56 -0.36 5.33 -13.21
CA SER A 56 0.21 6.22 -12.19
C SER A 56 -0.86 6.68 -11.19
N ASP A 57 -1.98 7.20 -11.69
CA ASP A 57 -3.10 7.64 -10.87
C ASP A 57 -3.69 6.50 -10.04
N LEU A 58 -3.86 5.33 -10.65
CA LEU A 58 -4.36 4.14 -9.96
C LEU A 58 -3.39 3.68 -8.86
N ALA A 59 -2.08 3.70 -9.12
CA ALA A 59 -1.07 3.35 -8.14
C ALA A 59 -1.07 4.34 -6.95
N ALA A 60 -1.17 5.65 -7.22
CA ALA A 60 -1.24 6.68 -6.20
C ALA A 60 -2.50 6.56 -5.33
N GLN A 61 -3.68 6.39 -5.95
CA GLN A 61 -4.93 6.20 -5.21
C GLN A 61 -4.93 4.90 -4.41
N THR A 62 -4.38 3.82 -4.96
CA THR A 62 -4.25 2.54 -4.23
C THR A 62 -3.35 2.70 -3.01
N ALA A 63 -2.21 3.38 -3.14
CA ALA A 63 -1.30 3.59 -2.01
C ALA A 63 -1.99 4.34 -0.85
N LEU A 64 -2.71 5.42 -1.16
CA LEU A 64 -3.48 6.18 -0.17
C LEU A 64 -4.61 5.35 0.45
N ALA A 65 -5.32 4.55 -0.36
CA ALA A 65 -6.36 3.66 0.13
C ALA A 65 -5.80 2.59 1.08
N THR A 66 -4.65 2.00 0.72
CA THR A 66 -3.95 1.01 1.56
C THR A 66 -3.49 1.62 2.87
N GLU A 67 -2.91 2.82 2.87
CA GLU A 67 -2.50 3.50 4.10
C GLU A 67 -3.69 3.72 5.06
N ARG A 68 -4.81 4.26 4.53
CA ARG A 68 -6.03 4.46 5.31
C ARG A 68 -6.60 3.14 5.83
N MET A 69 -6.57 2.09 5.01
CA MET A 69 -7.01 0.75 5.38
C MET A 69 -6.17 0.19 6.52
N VAL A 70 -4.83 0.27 6.42
CA VAL A 70 -3.91 -0.21 7.47
C VAL A 70 -4.21 0.46 8.81
N ILE A 71 -4.35 1.79 8.82
CA ILE A 71 -4.64 2.56 10.03
C ILE A 71 -6.00 2.18 10.61
N ALA A 72 -7.04 2.16 9.77
CA ALA A 72 -8.40 1.84 10.20
C ALA A 72 -8.50 0.42 10.79
N VAL A 73 -7.86 -0.55 10.14
CA VAL A 73 -7.86 -1.94 10.59
C VAL A 73 -7.04 -2.12 11.87
N ALA A 74 -5.87 -1.49 11.99
CA ALA A 74 -5.07 -1.54 13.21
C ALA A 74 -5.84 -1.00 14.42
N ILE A 75 -6.51 0.16 14.26
CA ILE A 75 -7.36 0.74 15.31
C ILE A 75 -8.53 -0.20 15.63
N GLY A 76 -9.22 -0.71 14.61
CA GLY A 76 -10.34 -1.65 14.78
C GLY A 76 -9.93 -2.90 15.55
N LEU A 77 -8.76 -3.48 15.25
CA LEU A 77 -8.24 -4.65 15.95
C LEU A 77 -7.94 -4.36 17.42
N ILE A 78 -7.32 -3.21 17.72
CA ILE A 78 -7.06 -2.82 19.11
C ILE A 78 -8.37 -2.71 19.88
N ILE A 79 -9.39 -2.08 19.30
CA ILE A 79 -10.72 -1.92 19.93
C ILE A 79 -11.36 -3.28 20.18
N VAL A 80 -11.43 -4.15 19.16
CA VAL A 80 -12.07 -5.48 19.28
C VAL A 80 -11.35 -6.33 20.32
N LEU A 81 -10.02 -6.41 20.26
CA LEU A 81 -9.25 -7.19 21.22
C LEU A 81 -9.32 -6.60 22.63
N PHE A 82 -9.39 -5.27 22.77
CA PHE A 82 -9.61 -4.64 24.06
C PHE A 82 -10.97 -5.03 24.67
N VAL A 83 -12.05 -5.06 23.88
CA VAL A 83 -13.37 -5.49 24.35
C VAL A 83 -13.38 -6.97 24.74
N VAL A 84 -12.72 -7.83 23.95
CA VAL A 84 -12.71 -9.29 24.18
C VAL A 84 -11.83 -9.68 25.37
N LEU A 85 -10.65 -9.08 25.49
CA LEU A 85 -9.62 -9.50 26.45
C LEU A 85 -9.55 -8.59 27.70
N ARG A 86 -10.20 -7.42 27.67
CA ARG A 86 -10.17 -6.37 28.72
C ARG A 86 -8.75 -5.99 29.17
N SER A 87 -7.77 -6.18 28.29
CA SER A 87 -6.34 -5.94 28.55
C SER A 87 -5.75 -5.14 27.41
N TRP A 88 -4.96 -4.11 27.72
CA TRP A 88 -4.34 -3.23 26.73
C TRP A 88 -3.01 -3.76 26.18
N ILE A 89 -2.29 -4.57 26.95
CA ILE A 89 -0.93 -5.03 26.59
C ILE A 89 -0.98 -6.07 25.47
N ILE A 90 -1.92 -7.02 25.57
CA ILE A 90 -2.03 -8.13 24.62
C ILE A 90 -2.38 -7.63 23.20
N PRO A 91 -3.38 -6.75 22.99
CA PRO A 91 -3.71 -6.19 21.68
C PRO A 91 -2.55 -5.43 21.04
N ILE A 92 -1.84 -4.60 21.82
CA ILE A 92 -0.75 -3.79 21.31
C ILE A 92 0.40 -4.69 20.84
N MET A 93 0.76 -5.72 21.61
CA MET A 93 1.78 -6.67 21.19
C MET A 93 1.38 -7.44 19.93
N ALA A 94 0.12 -7.86 19.83
CA ALA A 94 -0.43 -8.56 18.67
C ALA A 94 -0.37 -7.71 17.38
N VAL A 95 -0.74 -6.43 17.48
CA VAL A 95 -0.68 -5.50 16.34
C VAL A 95 0.77 -5.17 15.99
N ALA A 96 1.63 -4.99 16.99
CA ALA A 96 3.05 -4.71 16.78
C ALA A 96 3.76 -5.88 16.07
N THR A 97 3.50 -7.13 16.45
CA THR A 97 4.10 -8.31 15.79
C THR A 97 3.64 -8.43 14.35
N ILE A 98 2.34 -8.25 14.08
CA ILE A 98 1.81 -8.24 12.69
C ILE A 98 2.44 -7.10 11.87
N GLY A 99 2.51 -5.89 12.43
CA GLY A 99 3.14 -4.74 11.78
C GLY A 99 4.62 -5.00 11.44
N LEU A 100 5.36 -5.60 12.38
CA LEU A 100 6.75 -5.98 12.15
C LEU A 100 6.87 -7.03 11.04
N SER A 101 6.00 -8.04 11.02
CA SER A 101 5.95 -9.05 9.96
C SER A 101 5.68 -8.42 8.59
N ILE A 102 4.75 -7.46 8.49
CA ILE A 102 4.47 -6.76 7.23
C ILE A 102 5.70 -6.00 6.74
N ILE A 103 6.38 -5.26 7.64
CA ILE A 103 7.60 -4.50 7.29
C ILE A 103 8.69 -5.45 6.78
N TRP A 104 8.95 -6.54 7.50
CA TRP A 104 9.95 -7.53 7.10
C TRP A 104 9.60 -8.21 5.79
N SER A 105 8.35 -8.64 5.61
CA SER A 105 7.90 -9.27 4.38
C SER A 105 8.03 -8.31 3.19
N TRP A 106 7.62 -7.05 3.34
CA TRP A 106 7.81 -6.04 2.28
C TRP A 106 9.28 -5.82 1.95
N ALA A 107 10.14 -5.68 2.97
CA ALA A 107 11.57 -5.48 2.78
C ALA A 107 12.23 -6.67 2.06
N ILE A 108 11.88 -7.89 2.45
CA ILE A 108 12.38 -9.12 1.81
C ILE A 108 11.86 -9.23 0.38
N THR A 109 10.57 -8.98 0.14
CA THR A 109 9.99 -9.00 -1.21
C THR A 109 10.70 -7.99 -2.12
N TYR A 110 10.92 -6.77 -1.64
CA TYR A 110 11.65 -5.74 -2.38
C TYR A 110 13.12 -6.11 -2.64
N LEU A 111 13.80 -6.69 -1.65
CA LEU A 111 15.19 -7.10 -1.79
C LEU A 111 15.32 -8.26 -2.77
N VAL A 112 14.51 -9.30 -2.62
CA VAL A 112 14.61 -10.51 -3.45
C VAL A 112 14.14 -10.21 -4.87
N LEU A 113 12.90 -9.74 -5.05
CA LEU A 113 12.37 -9.52 -6.39
C LEU A 113 12.98 -8.30 -7.05
N GLY A 114 13.04 -7.17 -6.35
CA GLY A 114 13.50 -5.90 -6.91
C GLY A 114 15.02 -5.82 -7.08
N ARG A 115 15.80 -6.18 -6.05
CA ARG A 115 17.28 -6.04 -6.10
C ARG A 115 18.00 -7.26 -6.66
N ILE A 116 17.60 -8.48 -6.28
CA ILE A 116 18.31 -9.71 -6.71
C ILE A 116 17.84 -10.14 -8.11
N PHE A 117 16.53 -10.22 -8.32
CA PHE A 117 15.98 -10.69 -9.60
C PHE A 117 15.71 -9.58 -10.62
N GLY A 118 15.77 -8.29 -10.22
CA GLY A 118 15.51 -7.15 -11.10
C GLY A 118 14.07 -7.09 -11.61
N ILE A 119 13.13 -7.73 -10.91
CA ILE A 119 11.71 -7.79 -11.27
C ILE A 119 11.02 -6.55 -10.71
N ALA A 120 10.38 -5.78 -11.60
CA ALA A 120 9.55 -4.65 -11.18
C ALA A 120 8.34 -5.15 -10.38
N LEU A 121 8.17 -4.60 -9.17
CA LEU A 121 7.02 -4.91 -8.33
C LEU A 121 5.78 -4.18 -8.84
N PHE A 122 4.70 -4.93 -8.96
CA PHE A 122 3.39 -4.34 -9.26
C PHE A 122 2.90 -3.52 -8.06
N PHE A 123 2.29 -2.35 -8.32
CA PHE A 123 1.87 -1.40 -7.28
C PHE A 123 0.87 -1.99 -6.27
N PHE A 124 0.20 -3.08 -6.63
CA PHE A 124 -0.78 -3.76 -5.79
C PHE A 124 -0.17 -4.77 -4.80
N VAL A 125 1.12 -5.12 -4.97
CA VAL A 125 1.81 -6.10 -4.11
C VAL A 125 1.77 -5.73 -2.62
N PRO A 126 2.05 -4.48 -2.18
CA PRO A 126 1.96 -4.10 -0.76
C PRO A 126 0.57 -4.37 -0.17
N THR A 127 -0.49 -4.06 -0.92
CA THR A 127 -1.87 -4.24 -0.50
C THR A 127 -2.20 -5.71 -0.26
N VAL A 128 -1.82 -6.58 -1.20
CA VAL A 128 -2.03 -8.02 -1.08
C VAL A 128 -1.23 -8.59 0.10
N LEU A 129 0.03 -8.19 0.22
CA LEU A 129 0.92 -8.63 1.29
C LEU A 129 0.37 -8.24 2.67
N PHE A 130 -0.16 -7.02 2.79
CA PHE A 130 -0.86 -6.58 4.00
C PHE A 130 -2.05 -7.48 4.32
N ILE A 131 -2.98 -7.68 3.38
CA ILE A 131 -4.20 -8.47 3.61
C ILE A 131 -3.87 -9.91 4.01
N LEU A 132 -2.91 -10.54 3.32
CA LEU A 132 -2.50 -11.92 3.60
C LEU A 132 -1.88 -12.07 4.98
N ILE A 133 -0.88 -11.23 5.32
CA ILE A 133 -0.19 -11.32 6.61
C ILE A 133 -1.13 -10.96 7.76
N LEU A 134 -1.99 -9.98 7.55
CA LEU A 134 -2.98 -9.58 8.53
C LEU A 134 -3.93 -10.75 8.85
N GLY A 135 -4.52 -11.39 7.83
CA GLY A 135 -5.43 -12.52 8.04
C GLY A 135 -4.76 -13.67 8.78
N LEU A 136 -3.59 -14.09 8.30
CA LEU A 136 -2.80 -15.15 8.93
C LEU A 136 -2.38 -14.80 10.36
N GLY A 137 -1.97 -13.55 10.60
CA GLY A 137 -1.49 -13.08 11.89
C GLY A 137 -2.60 -12.96 12.93
N ILE A 138 -3.79 -12.50 12.54
CA ILE A 138 -4.95 -12.43 13.44
C ILE A 138 -5.39 -13.85 13.82
N ASP A 139 -5.51 -14.75 12.85
CA ASP A 139 -5.95 -16.13 13.09
C ASP A 139 -4.99 -16.84 14.06
N TYR A 140 -3.68 -16.67 13.87
CA TYR A 140 -2.68 -17.23 14.76
C TYR A 140 -2.74 -16.63 16.17
N ASN A 141 -2.91 -15.31 16.28
CA ASN A 141 -3.05 -14.64 17.58
C ASN A 141 -4.28 -15.14 18.34
N ILE A 142 -5.43 -15.30 17.68
CA ILE A 142 -6.65 -15.82 18.31
C ILE A 142 -6.44 -17.26 18.77
N PHE A 143 -5.81 -18.11 17.94
CA PHE A 143 -5.50 -19.49 18.31
C PHE A 143 -4.59 -19.56 19.55
N LEU A 144 -3.50 -18.79 19.56
CA LEU A 144 -2.59 -18.74 20.70
C LEU A 144 -3.28 -18.24 21.97
N LEU A 145 -4.08 -17.19 21.88
CA LEU A 145 -4.80 -16.63 23.03
C LEU A 145 -5.80 -17.64 23.60
N THR A 146 -6.52 -18.35 22.73
CA THR A 146 -7.46 -19.39 23.14
C THR A 146 -6.72 -20.51 23.86
N ARG A 147 -5.60 -20.99 23.30
CA ARG A 147 -4.79 -22.05 23.90
C ARG A 147 -4.17 -21.64 25.25
N VAL A 148 -3.66 -20.40 25.36
CA VAL A 148 -3.14 -19.87 26.63
C VAL A 148 -4.23 -19.79 27.69
N ARG A 149 -5.45 -19.39 27.30
CA ARG A 149 -6.60 -19.35 28.21
C ARG A 149 -7.00 -20.75 28.68
N GLU A 150 -7.01 -21.73 27.77
CA GLU A 150 -7.30 -23.13 28.10
C GLU A 150 -6.26 -23.73 29.07
N GLU A 151 -4.96 -23.52 28.84
CA GLU A 151 -3.91 -24.01 29.73
C GLU A 151 -3.98 -23.37 31.13
N ARG A 152 -4.33 -22.08 31.21
CA ARG A 152 -4.57 -21.41 32.50
C ARG A 152 -5.80 -21.98 33.21
N LEU A 153 -6.87 -22.28 32.49
CA LEU A 153 -8.08 -22.90 33.05
C LEU A 153 -7.82 -24.36 33.49
N ARG A 154 -6.89 -25.07 32.84
CA ARG A 154 -6.46 -26.43 33.21
C ARG A 154 -5.47 -26.46 34.39
N GLY A 155 -5.18 -25.32 35.02
CA GLY A 155 -4.42 -25.26 36.27
C GLY A 155 -2.91 -25.43 36.13
N ARG A 156 -2.34 -25.28 34.92
CA ARG A 156 -0.88 -25.30 34.75
C ARG A 156 -0.31 -23.95 35.19
N SER A 157 0.01 -23.82 36.48
CA SER A 157 0.69 -22.64 37.02
C SER A 157 2.08 -22.53 36.40
N SER A 158 2.43 -21.36 35.88
CA SER A 158 3.79 -21.05 35.44
C SER A 158 4.73 -21.11 36.64
N THR A 159 5.54 -22.16 36.73
CA THR A 159 6.84 -22.14 37.42
C THR A 159 7.88 -21.49 36.52
#